data_AF-A0A927F4W9-F1
#
_entry.id   AF-A0A927F4W9-F1
#
_cell.length_a   1.000
_cell.length_b   1.000
_cell.length_c   1.000
_cell.angle_alpha   90.00
_cell.angle_beta   90.00
_cell.angle_gamma   90.00
#
_symmetry.space_group_name_H-M   'P 1'
#
loop_
_entity.id
_entity.type
_entity.pdbx_description
1 polymer ?
#
loop_
_entity_poly.entity_id
_entity_poly.type
_entity_poly.pdbx_seq_one_letter_code
_entity_poly.pdbx_strand_id
1 'polypeptide(L)' 'MARKRTRAQNQAQHWEQRQVLAREDGPQAVASVWFDAARMVAKQRALGGEMEVWEELAKALRDFYQRYSQ' A
#
# COMPACT_ATOMS: atom_id res chain seq x y z
N MET A 1 31.37 5.76 5.54
CA MET A 1 30.18 6.37 6.17
C MET A 1 28.93 5.80 5.51
N ALA A 2 28.12 5.01 6.21
CA ALA A 2 26.88 4.49 5.65
C ALA A 2 25.86 5.63 5.51
N ARG A 3 25.42 5.93 4.27
CA ARG A 3 24.34 6.91 4.04
C ARG A 3 23.09 6.44 4.80
N LYS A 4 22.62 7.26 5.76
CA LYS A 4 21.30 7.06 6.40
C LYS A 4 20.25 7.02 5.28
N ARG A 5 19.63 5.85 5.08
CA ARG A 5 18.50 5.72 4.17
C ARG A 5 17.36 6.60 4.68
N THR A 6 16.68 7.25 3.75
CA THR A 6 15.53 8.10 4.09
C THR A 6 14.38 7.23 4.61
N ARG A 7 13.49 7.81 5.41
CA ARG A 7 12.30 7.12 5.94
C ARG A 7 11.41 6.55 4.81
N ALA A 8 11.39 7.20 3.65
CA ALA A 8 10.68 6.71 2.47
C ALA A 8 11.34 5.46 1.86
N GLN A 9 12.67 5.45 1.73
CA GLN A 9 13.42 4.29 1.22
C GLN A 9 13.30 3.08 2.14
N ASN A 10 13.31 3.29 3.46
CA ASN A 10 13.12 2.21 4.42
C ASN A 10 11.69 1.64 4.39
N GLN A 11 10.69 2.47 4.09
CA GLN A 11 9.31 2.01 3.95
C GLN A 11 9.10 1.22 2.66
N ALA A 12 9.64 1.68 1.53
CA ALA A 12 9.56 0.92 0.27
C ALA A 12 10.16 -0.48 0.43
N GLN A 13 11.36 -0.57 1.02
CA GLN A 13 12.01 -1.86 1.27
C GLN A 13 11.21 -2.74 2.25
N HIS A 14 10.59 -2.15 3.28
CA HIS A 14 9.75 -2.89 4.23
C HIS A 14 8.55 -3.55 3.54
N TRP A 15 7.87 -2.84 2.63
CA TRP A 15 6.73 -3.39 1.90
C TRP A 15 7.13 -4.42 0.86
N GLU A 16 8.26 -4.23 0.17
CA GLU A 16 8.82 -5.24 -0.72
C GLU A 16 9.12 -6.55 0.03
N GLN A 17 9.78 -6.47 1.19
CA GLN A 17 10.06 -7.64 2.02
C GLN A 17 8.78 -8.32 2.53
N ARG A 18 7.79 -7.54 2.99
CA ARG A 18 6.50 -8.08 3.41
C ARG A 18 5.74 -8.74 2.26
N GLN A 19 5.83 -8.19 1.04
CA GLN A 19 5.23 -8.82 -0.13
C GLN A 19 5.89 -10.16 -0.44
N VAL A 20 7.22 -10.24 -0.40
CA VAL A 20 7.96 -11.48 -0.69
C VAL A 20 7.55 -12.59 0.28
N LEU A 21 7.49 -12.29 1.57
CA LEU A 21 7.03 -13.27 2.58
C LEU A 21 5.56 -13.65 2.38
N ALA A 22 4.69 -12.67 2.11
CA ALA A 22 3.27 -12.93 1.87
C ALA A 22 2.99 -13.78 0.61
N ARG A 23 3.94 -13.86 -0.35
CA ARG A 23 3.79 -14.76 -1.50
C ARG A 23 3.82 -16.23 -1.09
N GLU A 24 4.51 -16.56 0.00
CA GLU A 24 4.55 -17.92 0.56
C GLU A 24 3.19 -18.31 1.16
N ASP A 25 2.49 -17.34 1.73
CA ASP A 25 1.14 -17.50 2.32
C ASP A 25 0.00 -17.42 1.29
N GLY A 26 0.30 -17.00 0.06
CA GLY A 26 -0.61 -16.99 -1.08
C GLY A 26 -1.24 -15.63 -1.44
N PRO A 27 -2.12 -15.60 -2.46
CA PRO A 27 -2.59 -14.35 -3.07
C PRO A 27 -3.40 -13.45 -2.11
N GLN A 28 -4.11 -14.03 -1.14
CA GLN A 28 -4.84 -13.27 -0.13
C GLN A 28 -3.90 -12.48 0.80
N ALA A 29 -2.80 -13.11 1.24
CA ALA A 29 -1.81 -12.45 2.08
C ALA A 29 -1.13 -11.30 1.32
N VAL A 30 -0.81 -11.51 0.04
CA VAL A 30 -0.26 -10.45 -0.83
C VAL A 30 -1.23 -9.28 -0.96
N ALA A 31 -2.52 -9.54 -1.17
CA ALA A 31 -3.54 -8.49 -1.26
C ALA A 31 -3.64 -7.67 0.03
N SER A 32 -3.62 -8.33 1.19
CA SER A 32 -3.63 -7.67 2.51
C SER A 32 -2.42 -6.75 2.69
N VAL A 33 -1.21 -7.19 2.30
CA VAL A 33 0.00 -6.36 2.38
C VAL A 33 -0.14 -5.08 1.53
N TRP A 34 -0.64 -5.21 0.30
CA TRP A 34 -0.82 -4.05 -0.57
C TRP A 34 -1.91 -3.11 -0.10
N PHE A 35 -2.99 -3.63 0.48
CA PHE A 35 -4.02 -2.82 1.09
C PHE A 35 -3.48 -1.98 2.26
N ASP A 36 -2.70 -2.59 3.16
CA ASP A 36 -2.05 -1.89 4.27
C ASP A 36 -1.08 -0.81 3.77
N ALA A 37 -0.26 -1.14 2.75
CA ALA A 37 0.67 -0.21 2.14
C ALA A 37 -0.03 1.00 1.53
N ALA A 38 -1.11 0.79 0.77
CA ALA A 38 -1.89 1.84 0.15
C ALA A 38 -2.52 2.78 1.18
N ARG A 39 -3.09 2.23 2.27
CA ARG A 39 -3.64 3.03 3.37
C ARG A 39 -2.57 3.88 4.07
N MET A 40 -1.38 3.32 4.26
CA MET A 40 -0.26 4.04 4.86
C MET A 40 0.15 5.23 3.98
N VAL A 41 0.26 5.03 2.66
CA VAL A 41 0.57 6.10 1.69
C VAL A 41 -0.51 7.17 1.71
N ALA A 42 -1.79 6.80 1.62
CA ALA A 42 -2.90 7.75 1.67
C ALA A 42 -2.90 8.57 2.97
N LYS A 43 -2.60 7.95 4.12
CA LYS A 43 -2.45 8.66 5.39
C LYS A 43 -1.29 9.67 5.36
N GLN A 44 -0.14 9.31 4.80
CA GLN A 44 1.01 10.22 4.73
C GLN A 44 0.76 11.40 3.80
N ARG A 45 0.14 11.16 2.65
CA ARG A 45 -0.23 12.20 1.67
C ARG A 45 -1.29 13.14 2.21
N ALA A 46 -2.32 12.61 2.87
CA ALA A 46 -3.33 13.41 3.55
C ALA A 46 -2.73 14.34 4.62
N LEU A 47 -1.72 13.90 5.38
CA LEU A 47 -1.00 14.78 6.33
C LEU A 47 -0.24 15.92 5.63
N GLY A 48 0.10 15.75 4.36
CA GLY A 48 0.69 16.78 3.49
C GLY A 48 -0.34 17.66 2.78
N GLY A 49 -1.64 17.46 3.00
CA GLY A 49 -2.73 18.22 2.38
C GLY A 49 -3.33 17.57 1.12
N GLU A 50 -2.80 16.45 0.65
CA GLU A 50 -3.29 15.70 -0.52
C GLU A 50 -4.39 14.71 -0.08
N MET A 51 -5.60 15.23 0.19
CA MET A 51 -6.75 14.42 0.64
C MET A 51 -7.35 13.55 -0.46
N GLU A 52 -7.21 13.96 -1.73
CA GLU A 52 -7.70 13.30 -2.93
C GLU A 52 -7.18 11.85 -3.07
N VAL A 53 -6.03 11.54 -2.46
CA VAL A 53 -5.44 10.19 -2.47
C VAL A 53 -6.37 9.16 -1.80
N TRP A 54 -7.19 9.56 -0.83
CA TRP A 54 -8.21 8.68 -0.25
C TRP A 54 -9.35 8.40 -1.21
N GLU A 55 -9.74 9.38 -2.01
CA GLU A 55 -10.78 9.22 -3.04
C GLU A 55 -10.31 8.28 -4.13
N GLU A 56 -9.05 8.38 -4.57
CA GLU A 56 -8.45 7.45 -5.53
C GLU A 56 -8.41 6.01 -4.98
N LEU A 57 -8.00 5.84 -3.73
CA LEU A 57 -7.99 4.52 -3.09
C LEU A 57 -9.41 3.93 -3.00
N ALA A 58 -10.39 4.73 -2.58
CA ALA A 58 -11.79 4.29 -2.52
C ALA A 58 -12.31 3.90 -3.90
N LYS A 59 -11.96 4.67 -4.95
CA LYS A 59 -12.32 4.36 -6.33
C LYS A 59 -11.74 3.02 -6.76
N ALA A 60 -10.45 2.77 -6.52
CA ALA A 60 -9.80 1.52 -6.90
C ALA A 60 -10.45 0.29 -6.24
N LEU A 61 -10.81 0.39 -4.95
CA LEU A 61 -11.50 -0.68 -4.22
C LEU A 61 -12.92 -0.90 -4.74
N ARG A 62 -13.66 0.18 -5.01
CA ARG A 62 -14.99 0.10 -5.59
C ARG A 62 -14.96 -0.55 -6.97
N ASP A 63 -14.03 -0.16 -7.83
CA ASP A 63 -13.88 -0.72 -9.17
C ASP A 63 -13.55 -2.22 -9.12
N PHE A 64 -12.73 -2.65 -8.15
CA PHE A 64 -12.48 -4.08 -7.89
C PHE A 64 -13.76 -4.80 -7.46
N TYR A 65 -14.48 -4.25 -6.46
CA TYR A 65 -15.73 -4.83 -5.99
C TYR A 65 -16.76 -4.96 -7.13
N GLN A 66 -16.98 -3.90 -7.91
CA GLN A 66 -17.91 -3.91 -9.03
C GLN A 66 -17.58 -4.98 -10.08
N ARG A 67 -16.28 -5.22 -10.33
CA ARG A 67 -15.85 -6.24 -11.31
C ARG A 67 -16.17 -7.67 -10.87
N TYR A 68 -16.15 -7.97 -9.57
CA TYR A 68 -16.21 -9.33 -9.05
C TYR A 68 -17.43 -9.63 -8.16
N SER A 69 -18.30 -8.64 -7.91
CA SER A 69 -19.56 -8.80 -7.16
C SER A 69 -20.79 -9.00 -8.05
N GLN A 70 -20.60 -9.05 -9.36
CA GLN A 70 -21.65 -9.30 -10.37
C GLN A 70 -21.84 -10.81 -10.58
#